data_AF-A0A433SL45-F1
#
_entry.id   AF-A0A433SL45-F1
#
_cell.length_a   1.000
_cell.length_b   1.000
_cell.length_c   1.000
_cell.angle_alpha   90.00
_cell.angle_beta   90.00
_cell.angle_gamma   90.00
#
_symmetry.space_group_name_H-M   'P 1'
#
loop_
_entity.id
_entity.type
_entity.pdbx_description
1 polymer ?
#
loop_
_entity_poly.entity_id
_entity_poly.type
_entity_poly.pdbx_seq_one_letter_code
_entity_poly.pdbx_strand_id
1 'polypeptide(L)'
;MVLLCKDFNPEKYSVLCQLFGKQYLQTGSAAAMLERYLSVLTRGTCNSDENGKFSVNDYGAKEAYAKSQIKEIIQTFGVETILIYTAILLKKRIAVYVPPHSLKLLLDYTRSIPALAWHRQNWNIVHSYVQLTDEEIENLQAHPHYVAGFTEAAVEGRDDLYDIFINVPNSQIIIASHAKESMSMGKLHKDIALLMVAKAEEEGLSDIDIIKEIAAKTQELLNNLKSLGTVDETSGKPSLTLETLKERKMPPATENFLFSLAASEGFVKL
;
A
#
# COMPACT_ATOMS: atom_id res chain seq x y z
N MET A 1 -4.38 -1.67 26.06
CA MET A 1 -3.40 -0.57 26.03
C MET A 1 -3.41 0.02 24.63
N VAL A 2 -3.42 1.34 24.49
CA VAL A 2 -3.41 2.04 23.19
C VAL A 2 -2.16 2.91 23.13
N LEU A 3 -1.41 2.85 22.03
CA LEU A 3 -0.24 3.70 21.79
C LEU A 3 -0.53 4.66 20.64
N LEU A 4 -0.38 5.95 20.90
CA LEU A 4 -0.49 6.99 19.87
C LEU A 4 0.89 7.29 19.30
N CYS A 5 1.03 7.23 17.98
CA CYS A 5 2.31 7.27 17.28
C CYS A 5 2.22 8.10 15.99
N LYS A 6 3.37 8.59 15.51
CA LYS A 6 3.44 9.43 14.30
C LYS A 6 3.84 8.67 13.04
N ASP A 7 4.26 7.43 13.18
CA ASP A 7 4.70 6.58 12.07
C ASP A 7 4.03 5.19 12.15
N PHE A 8 3.97 4.52 11.00
CA PHE A 8 3.42 3.18 10.89
C PHE A 8 4.55 2.14 10.89
N ASN A 9 4.75 1.48 12.03
CA ASN A 9 5.75 0.41 12.19
C ASN A 9 5.21 -0.66 13.17
N PRO A 10 4.37 -1.59 12.69
CA PRO A 10 3.70 -2.57 13.54
C PRO A 10 4.67 -3.41 14.38
N GLU A 11 5.84 -3.75 13.85
CA GLU A 11 6.81 -4.60 14.54
C GLU A 11 7.47 -3.89 15.71
N LYS A 12 7.83 -2.60 15.53
CA LYS A 12 8.33 -1.74 16.61
C LYS A 12 7.32 -1.65 17.75
N TYR A 13 6.05 -1.40 17.42
CA TYR A 13 5.01 -1.17 18.42
C TYR A 13 4.51 -2.45 19.07
N SER A 14 4.50 -3.57 18.35
CA SER A 14 4.16 -4.88 18.92
C SER A 14 5.13 -5.25 20.06
N VAL A 15 6.44 -5.08 19.83
CA VAL A 15 7.45 -5.35 20.85
C VAL A 15 7.32 -4.39 22.04
N LEU A 16 7.11 -3.10 21.78
CA LEU A 16 6.87 -2.12 22.86
C LEU A 16 5.63 -2.47 23.69
N CYS A 17 4.54 -2.87 23.04
CA CYS A 17 3.32 -3.28 23.73
C CYS A 17 3.55 -4.49 24.63
N GLN A 18 4.32 -5.48 24.18
CA GLN A 18 4.69 -6.63 24.99
C GLN A 18 5.54 -6.24 26.20
N LEU A 19 6.54 -5.36 26.00
CA LEU A 19 7.39 -4.87 27.08
C LEU A 19 6.58 -4.11 28.15
N PHE A 20 5.67 -3.24 27.72
CA PHE A 20 4.80 -2.47 28.62
C PHE A 20 3.79 -3.36 29.35
N GLY A 21 3.19 -4.32 28.63
CA GLY A 21 2.28 -5.30 29.22
C GLY A 21 2.96 -6.14 30.30
N LYS A 22 4.15 -6.69 30.02
CA LYS A 22 4.93 -7.43 31.03
C LYS A 22 5.27 -6.58 32.24
N GLN A 23 5.74 -5.35 32.04
CA GLN A 23 6.06 -4.43 33.14
C GLN A 23 4.83 -4.16 34.02
N TYR A 24 3.69 -3.92 33.40
CA TYR A 24 2.45 -3.68 34.14
C TYR A 24 1.99 -4.91 34.90
N LEU A 25 2.08 -6.10 34.31
CA LEU A 25 1.77 -7.37 35.01
C LEU A 25 2.70 -7.63 36.21
N GLN A 26 3.98 -7.28 36.11
CA GLN A 26 4.95 -7.46 37.19
C GLN A 26 4.79 -6.45 38.32
N THR A 27 4.49 -5.19 38.00
CA THR A 27 4.53 -4.09 38.98
C THR A 27 3.16 -3.58 39.41
N GLY A 28 2.11 -3.85 38.65
CA GLY A 28 0.79 -3.23 38.80
C GLY A 28 0.78 -1.71 38.58
N SER A 29 1.90 -1.10 38.16
CA SER A 29 2.10 0.34 38.16
C SER A 29 2.03 0.93 36.74
N ALA A 30 1.02 1.76 36.49
CA ALA A 30 0.91 2.53 35.25
C ALA A 30 2.04 3.57 35.12
N ALA A 31 2.55 4.09 36.25
CA ALA A 31 3.67 5.04 36.26
C ALA A 31 4.96 4.40 35.73
N ALA A 32 5.26 3.15 36.13
CA ALA A 32 6.42 2.42 35.64
C ALA A 32 6.35 2.15 34.13
N MET A 33 5.14 1.88 33.62
CA MET A 33 4.89 1.74 32.18
C MET A 33 5.12 3.08 31.44
N LEU A 34 4.60 4.19 31.98
CA LEU A 34 4.77 5.51 31.40
C LEU A 34 6.24 5.94 31.38
N GLU A 35 7.00 5.66 32.43
CA GLU A 35 8.44 5.95 32.50
C GLU A 35 9.20 5.26 31.37
N ARG A 36 8.90 3.98 31.09
CA ARG A 36 9.50 3.26 29.96
C ARG A 36 9.07 3.85 28.61
N TYR A 37 7.80 4.21 28.45
CA TYR A 37 7.33 4.89 27.25
C TYR A 37 8.07 6.21 27.02
N LEU A 38 8.23 7.03 28.07
CA LEU A 38 8.98 8.28 28.00
C LEU A 38 10.46 8.05 27.70
N SER A 39 11.08 6.99 28.23
CA SER A 39 12.45 6.62 27.87
C SER A 39 12.60 6.32 26.38
N VAL A 40 11.66 5.58 25.80
CA VAL A 40 11.65 5.31 24.35
C VAL A 40 11.43 6.60 23.57
N LEU A 41 10.47 7.44 23.98
CA LEU A 41 10.15 8.70 23.29
C LEU A 41 11.31 9.70 23.32
N THR A 42 12.03 9.80 24.43
CA THR A 42 13.08 10.82 24.64
C THR A 42 14.48 10.33 24.29
N ARG A 43 14.78 9.04 24.50
CA ARG A 43 16.12 8.46 24.32
C ARG A 43 16.17 7.41 23.20
N GLY A 44 15.03 7.04 22.61
CA GLY A 44 14.95 5.99 21.60
C GLY A 44 15.23 4.58 22.12
N THR A 45 15.35 4.39 23.44
CA THR A 45 15.73 3.10 24.02
C THR A 45 15.03 2.86 25.36
N CYS A 46 14.77 1.60 25.69
CA CYS A 46 14.38 1.18 27.03
C CYS A 46 15.01 -0.15 27.40
N ASN A 47 15.47 -0.27 28.64
CA ASN A 47 15.99 -1.53 29.17
C ASN A 47 14.83 -2.35 29.74
N SER A 48 14.86 -3.65 29.50
CA SER A 48 14.00 -4.62 30.18
C SER A 48 14.87 -5.64 30.87
N ASP A 49 14.58 -5.92 32.13
CA ASP A 49 15.41 -6.78 33.00
C ASP A 49 15.49 -8.23 32.47
N GLU A 50 14.50 -8.69 31.68
CA GLU A 50 14.45 -10.05 31.12
C GLU A 50 14.69 -10.14 29.59
N ASN A 51 14.43 -9.08 28.82
CA ASN A 51 14.35 -9.12 27.34
C ASN A 51 15.48 -8.36 26.63
N GLY A 52 16.47 -7.85 27.38
CA GLY A 52 17.54 -7.02 26.85
C GLY A 52 17.13 -5.55 26.62
N LYS A 53 17.92 -4.84 25.81
CA LYS A 53 17.70 -3.42 25.48
C LYS A 53 16.88 -3.29 24.21
N PHE A 54 15.73 -2.64 24.29
CA PHE A 54 14.99 -2.18 23.11
C PHE A 54 15.64 -0.90 22.56
N SER A 55 15.77 -0.84 21.24
CA SER A 55 16.27 0.33 20.52
C SER A 55 15.39 0.61 19.30
N VAL A 56 14.92 1.85 19.15
CA VAL A 56 14.13 2.29 17.99
C VAL A 56 14.94 2.14 16.69
N ASN A 57 16.27 2.24 16.75
CA ASN A 57 17.15 2.10 15.60
C ASN A 57 17.13 0.69 14.99
N ASP A 58 16.64 -0.30 15.75
CA ASP A 58 16.53 -1.69 15.27
C ASP A 58 15.30 -1.87 14.36
N TYR A 59 14.45 -0.84 14.24
CA TYR A 59 13.19 -0.86 13.51
C TYR A 59 13.14 0.26 12.46
N GLY A 60 13.84 0.08 11.37
CA GLY A 60 13.82 1.03 10.26
C GLY A 60 12.50 0.99 9.46
N ALA A 61 12.15 2.13 8.87
CA ALA A 61 10.90 2.31 8.12
C ALA A 61 10.88 1.48 6.83
N LYS A 62 12.03 1.29 6.19
CA LYS A 62 12.17 0.51 4.94
C LYS A 62 11.98 -0.98 5.20
N GLU A 63 12.51 -1.47 6.32
CA GLU A 63 12.35 -2.85 6.78
C GLU A 63 10.90 -3.13 7.14
N ALA A 64 10.22 -2.19 7.80
CA ALA A 64 8.78 -2.29 8.04
C ALA A 64 7.98 -2.32 6.72
N TYR A 65 8.35 -1.50 5.73
CA TYR A 65 7.72 -1.50 4.40
C TYR A 65 7.99 -2.78 3.61
N ALA A 66 9.16 -3.40 3.80
CA ALA A 66 9.51 -4.68 3.17
C ALA A 66 8.73 -5.86 3.74
N LYS A 67 8.26 -5.77 4.99
CA LYS A 67 7.44 -6.82 5.62
C LYS A 67 6.04 -6.79 4.99
N SER A 68 5.88 -7.65 3.99
CA SER A 68 4.65 -7.81 3.23
C SER A 68 4.39 -9.31 2.99
N GLN A 69 3.19 -9.62 2.50
CA GLN A 69 2.76 -10.94 2.02
C GLN A 69 2.35 -10.81 0.55
N ILE A 70 3.18 -10.15 -0.24
CA ILE A 70 2.84 -9.87 -1.63
C ILE A 70 2.76 -11.15 -2.47
N LYS A 71 3.57 -12.16 -2.12
CA LYS A 71 3.56 -13.46 -2.77
C LYS A 71 2.19 -14.12 -2.61
N GLU A 72 1.63 -14.09 -1.40
CA GLU A 72 0.31 -14.65 -1.11
C GLU A 72 -0.81 -13.89 -1.84
N ILE A 73 -0.73 -12.56 -1.91
CA ILE A 73 -1.68 -11.75 -2.69
C ILE A 73 -1.63 -12.14 -4.17
N ILE A 74 -0.42 -12.24 -4.75
CA ILE A 74 -0.26 -12.62 -6.16
C ILE A 74 -0.78 -14.03 -6.41
N GLN A 75 -0.52 -14.98 -5.50
CA GLN A 75 -1.02 -16.34 -5.61
C GLN A 75 -2.55 -16.42 -5.48
N THR A 76 -3.16 -15.55 -4.67
CA THR A 76 -4.60 -15.53 -4.43
C THR A 76 -5.37 -15.01 -5.64
N PHE A 77 -4.91 -13.92 -6.27
CA PHE A 77 -5.63 -13.29 -7.40
C PHE A 77 -5.01 -13.63 -8.77
N GLY A 78 -3.85 -14.26 -8.81
CA GLY A 78 -3.13 -14.60 -10.04
C GLY A 78 -2.93 -13.37 -10.92
N VAL A 79 -3.35 -13.48 -12.18
CA VAL A 79 -3.28 -12.41 -13.19
C VAL A 79 -4.11 -11.18 -12.79
N GLU A 80 -5.20 -11.35 -12.03
CA GLU A 80 -6.05 -10.22 -11.60
C GLU A 80 -5.35 -9.29 -10.61
N THR A 81 -4.22 -9.71 -10.01
CA THR A 81 -3.35 -8.83 -9.18
C THR A 81 -2.93 -7.57 -9.92
N ILE A 82 -2.90 -7.61 -11.25
CA ILE A 82 -2.64 -6.43 -12.08
C ILE A 82 -3.63 -5.29 -11.83
N LEU A 83 -4.87 -5.60 -11.46
CA LEU A 83 -5.88 -4.59 -11.12
C LEU A 83 -5.48 -3.84 -9.83
N ILE A 84 -4.99 -4.56 -8.83
CA ILE A 84 -4.48 -3.98 -7.58
C ILE A 84 -3.24 -3.12 -7.87
N TYR A 85 -2.32 -3.64 -8.68
CA TYR A 85 -1.13 -2.92 -9.11
C TYR A 85 -1.46 -1.63 -9.87
N THR A 86 -2.37 -1.70 -10.84
CA THR A 86 -2.78 -0.53 -11.61
C THR A 86 -3.50 0.48 -10.71
N ALA A 87 -4.37 0.06 -9.80
CA ALA A 87 -5.02 0.96 -8.86
C ALA A 87 -4.03 1.70 -7.96
N ILE A 88 -3.02 1.00 -7.43
CA ILE A 88 -2.03 1.66 -6.57
C ILE A 88 -1.20 2.66 -7.38
N LEU A 89 -0.81 2.32 -8.61
CA LEU A 89 -0.08 3.22 -9.49
C LEU A 89 -0.90 4.46 -9.87
N LEU A 90 -2.19 4.27 -10.17
CA LEU A 90 -3.09 5.36 -10.56
C LEU A 90 -3.68 6.12 -9.37
N LYS A 91 -3.19 5.88 -8.14
CA LYS A 91 -3.67 6.51 -6.90
C LYS A 91 -5.19 6.39 -6.79
N LYS A 92 -5.70 5.16 -6.90
CA LYS A 92 -7.12 4.84 -6.74
C LYS A 92 -7.44 4.49 -5.28
N ARG A 93 -8.72 4.52 -4.96
CA ARG A 93 -9.27 4.10 -3.66
C ARG A 93 -9.50 2.58 -3.67
N ILE A 94 -8.82 1.86 -2.78
CA ILE A 94 -8.88 0.41 -2.67
C ILE A 94 -9.54 0.06 -1.34
N ALA A 95 -10.64 -0.68 -1.39
CA ALA A 95 -11.28 -1.28 -0.22
C ALA A 95 -10.99 -2.77 -0.17
N VAL A 96 -10.50 -3.27 0.97
CA VAL A 96 -10.21 -4.68 1.22
C VAL A 96 -11.19 -5.20 2.25
N TYR A 97 -11.90 -6.28 1.94
CA TYR A 97 -12.81 -6.94 2.87
C TYR A 97 -12.28 -8.30 3.31
N VAL A 98 -12.28 -8.51 4.62
CA VAL A 98 -12.00 -9.80 5.27
C VAL A 98 -12.96 -9.98 6.46
N PRO A 99 -13.56 -11.16 6.67
CA PRO A 99 -14.45 -11.41 7.79
C PRO A 99 -13.82 -11.12 9.17
N PRO A 100 -14.61 -10.76 10.20
CA PRO A 100 -14.08 -10.32 11.50
C PRO A 100 -13.16 -11.34 12.19
N HIS A 101 -13.37 -12.64 11.98
CA HIS A 101 -12.56 -13.70 12.59
C HIS A 101 -11.14 -13.80 12.01
N SER A 102 -10.86 -13.10 10.90
CA SER A 102 -9.59 -13.15 10.17
C SER A 102 -8.90 -11.79 10.11
N LEU A 103 -9.03 -10.97 11.17
CA LEU A 103 -8.46 -9.61 11.22
C LEU A 103 -6.96 -9.56 10.88
N LYS A 104 -6.18 -10.55 11.28
CA LYS A 104 -4.74 -10.60 10.93
C LYS A 104 -4.52 -10.57 9.42
N LEU A 105 -5.33 -11.33 8.67
CA LEU A 105 -5.25 -11.37 7.21
C LEU A 105 -5.59 -10.01 6.60
N LEU A 106 -6.58 -9.30 7.16
CA LEU A 106 -6.89 -7.93 6.73
C LEU A 106 -5.68 -7.00 6.86
N LEU A 107 -5.06 -6.98 8.04
CA LEU A 107 -3.91 -6.13 8.33
C LEU A 107 -2.72 -6.48 7.43
N ASP A 108 -2.52 -7.77 7.14
CA ASP A 108 -1.49 -8.23 6.23
C ASP A 108 -1.75 -7.82 4.78
N TYR A 109 -3.00 -7.83 4.31
CA TYR A 109 -3.35 -7.36 2.97
C TYR A 109 -3.17 -5.85 2.84
N THR A 110 -3.75 -5.06 3.76
CA THR A 110 -3.71 -3.60 3.71
C THR A 110 -2.29 -3.05 3.79
N ARG A 111 -1.40 -3.69 4.56
CA ARG A 111 0.02 -3.28 4.65
C ARG A 111 0.84 -3.70 3.43
N SER A 112 0.46 -4.77 2.74
CA SER A 112 1.23 -5.36 1.63
C SER A 112 0.94 -4.69 0.29
N ILE A 113 -0.30 -4.28 0.04
CA ILE A 113 -0.71 -3.64 -1.22
C ILE A 113 0.17 -2.43 -1.60
N PRO A 114 0.50 -1.50 -0.67
CA PRO A 114 1.39 -0.38 -0.98
C PRO A 114 2.77 -0.80 -1.53
N ALA A 115 3.27 -1.99 -1.17
CA ALA A 115 4.57 -2.49 -1.63
C ALA A 115 4.66 -2.67 -3.15
N LEU A 116 3.52 -2.81 -3.84
CA LEU A 116 3.43 -2.81 -5.31
C LEU A 116 3.90 -1.49 -5.95
N ALA A 117 3.85 -0.38 -5.19
CA ALA A 117 4.37 0.93 -5.58
C ALA A 117 5.60 1.30 -4.74
N TRP A 118 6.58 0.40 -4.68
CA TRP A 118 7.78 0.50 -3.84
C TRP A 118 8.53 1.83 -3.94
N HIS A 119 8.49 2.52 -5.07
CA HIS A 119 9.15 3.81 -5.26
C HIS A 119 8.55 4.94 -4.42
N ARG A 120 7.32 4.78 -3.89
CA ARG A 120 6.62 5.79 -3.11
C ARG A 120 6.81 5.64 -1.60
N GLN A 121 6.95 4.42 -1.10
CA GLN A 121 7.11 4.08 0.34
C GLN A 121 6.20 4.91 1.28
N ASN A 122 4.94 5.08 0.88
CA ASN A 122 4.02 5.98 1.56
C ASN A 122 3.04 5.20 2.45
N TRP A 123 3.17 5.34 3.76
CA TRP A 123 2.24 4.73 4.72
C TRP A 123 0.95 5.55 4.93
N ASN A 124 0.93 6.83 4.56
CA ASN A 124 -0.20 7.72 4.83
C ASN A 124 -1.47 7.34 4.06
N ILE A 125 -1.37 6.43 3.10
CA ILE A 125 -2.51 5.92 2.32
C ILE A 125 -3.14 4.68 2.97
N VAL A 126 -2.56 4.14 4.04
CA VAL A 126 -2.99 2.87 4.63
C VAL A 126 -3.91 3.11 5.82
N HIS A 127 -5.15 2.68 5.68
CA HIS A 127 -6.15 2.65 6.74
C HIS A 127 -6.43 1.18 7.07
N SER A 128 -5.59 0.59 7.91
CA SER A 128 -5.51 -0.89 8.06
C SER A 128 -6.80 -1.54 8.55
N TYR A 129 -7.62 -0.81 9.31
CA TYR A 129 -8.92 -1.25 9.80
C TYR A 129 -9.82 -0.03 9.95
N VAL A 130 -10.95 -0.06 9.27
CA VAL A 130 -11.97 0.99 9.21
C VAL A 130 -13.33 0.33 9.42
N GLN A 131 -14.18 0.96 10.22
CA GLN A 131 -15.56 0.60 10.44
C GLN A 131 -16.46 1.52 9.62
N LEU A 132 -17.69 1.08 9.33
CA LEU A 132 -18.64 1.85 8.54
C LEU A 132 -19.38 2.92 9.36
N THR A 133 -18.65 3.61 10.24
CA THR A 133 -19.17 4.75 11.00
C THR A 133 -19.03 6.05 10.19
N ASP A 134 -19.94 7.00 10.40
CA ASP A 134 -19.95 8.25 9.65
C ASP A 134 -18.63 9.04 9.82
N GLU A 135 -18.09 9.07 11.05
CA GLU A 135 -16.81 9.75 11.35
C GLU A 135 -15.62 9.14 10.60
N GLU A 136 -15.53 7.81 10.57
CA GLU A 136 -14.43 7.13 9.87
C GLU A 136 -14.59 7.21 8.35
N ILE A 137 -15.82 7.16 7.85
CA ILE A 137 -16.11 7.34 6.42
C ILE A 137 -15.74 8.77 5.97
N GLU A 138 -16.13 9.79 6.73
CA GLU A 138 -15.79 11.18 6.42
C GLU A 138 -14.27 11.39 6.40
N ASN A 139 -13.57 10.85 7.41
CA ASN A 139 -12.11 10.88 7.44
C ASN A 139 -11.49 10.18 6.23
N LEU A 140 -11.99 9.00 5.86
CA LEU A 140 -11.50 8.24 4.74
C LEU A 140 -11.74 8.97 3.41
N GLN A 141 -12.93 9.54 3.21
CA GLN A 141 -13.29 10.31 2.01
C GLN A 141 -12.54 11.63 1.87
N ALA A 142 -11.99 12.18 2.97
CA ALA A 142 -11.09 13.33 2.91
C ALA A 142 -9.77 13.01 2.19
N HIS A 143 -9.42 11.73 2.03
CA HIS A 143 -8.22 11.30 1.34
C HIS A 143 -8.55 10.96 -0.13
N PRO A 144 -7.82 11.55 -1.10
CA PRO A 144 -8.12 11.33 -2.53
C PRO A 144 -7.82 9.90 -3.00
N HIS A 145 -6.95 9.18 -2.27
CA HIS A 145 -6.59 7.79 -2.55
C HIS A 145 -6.13 7.10 -1.27
N TYR A 146 -6.40 5.80 -1.18
CA TYR A 146 -6.09 5.00 0.01
C TYR A 146 -6.20 3.50 -0.26
N VAL A 147 -5.68 2.74 0.69
CA VAL A 147 -5.92 1.31 0.90
C VAL A 147 -6.59 1.17 2.26
N ALA A 148 -7.88 0.84 2.28
CA ALA A 148 -8.68 0.73 3.48
C ALA A 148 -9.15 -0.71 3.72
N GLY A 149 -9.00 -1.21 4.95
CA GLY A 149 -9.45 -2.53 5.35
C GLY A 149 -10.76 -2.49 6.11
N PHE A 150 -11.69 -3.38 5.77
CA PHE A 150 -13.02 -3.50 6.37
C PHE A 150 -13.31 -4.93 6.81
N THR A 151 -14.09 -5.07 7.88
CA THR A 151 -14.61 -6.38 8.31
C THR A 151 -16.11 -6.55 8.12
N GLU A 152 -16.79 -5.48 7.71
CA GLU A 152 -18.22 -5.45 7.44
C GLU A 152 -18.45 -5.67 5.94
N ALA A 153 -19.20 -6.73 5.58
CA ALA A 153 -19.46 -7.05 4.17
C ALA A 153 -20.27 -5.95 3.44
N ALA A 154 -20.99 -5.12 4.20
CA ALA A 154 -21.79 -4.02 3.67
C ALA A 154 -20.98 -2.99 2.85
N VAL A 155 -19.65 -2.96 3.01
CA VAL A 155 -18.77 -2.13 2.18
C VAL A 155 -18.90 -2.46 0.70
N GLU A 156 -19.22 -3.71 0.30
CA GLU A 156 -19.39 -4.11 -1.11
C GLU A 156 -20.51 -3.32 -1.81
N GLY A 157 -21.50 -2.81 -1.07
CA GLY A 157 -22.57 -1.97 -1.63
C GLY A 157 -22.23 -0.47 -1.71
N ARG A 158 -21.01 -0.08 -1.35
CA ARG A 158 -20.59 1.32 -1.17
C ARG A 158 -19.56 1.73 -2.21
N ASP A 159 -19.97 1.75 -3.49
CA ASP A 159 -19.15 2.21 -4.62
C ASP A 159 -18.63 3.65 -4.43
N ASP A 160 -19.24 4.45 -3.56
CA ASP A 160 -18.74 5.78 -3.18
C ASP A 160 -17.41 5.73 -2.40
N LEU A 161 -17.08 4.60 -1.77
CA LEU A 161 -15.90 4.40 -0.93
C LEU A 161 -14.72 3.76 -1.67
N TYR A 162 -14.88 3.33 -2.92
CA TYR A 162 -13.76 2.71 -3.62
C TYR A 162 -13.85 2.85 -5.13
N ASP A 163 -12.72 2.68 -5.77
CA ASP A 163 -12.62 2.42 -7.21
C ASP A 163 -12.44 0.92 -7.45
N ILE A 164 -11.77 0.23 -6.51
CA ILE A 164 -11.62 -1.22 -6.49
C ILE A 164 -11.99 -1.77 -5.12
N PHE A 165 -12.82 -2.80 -5.12
CA PHE A 165 -13.16 -3.61 -3.97
C PHE A 165 -12.51 -4.99 -4.08
N ILE A 166 -11.84 -5.43 -3.02
CA ILE A 166 -11.14 -6.71 -2.94
C ILE A 166 -11.85 -7.56 -1.89
N ASN A 167 -12.54 -8.60 -2.35
CA ASN A 167 -13.16 -9.60 -1.49
C ASN A 167 -12.19 -10.77 -1.32
N VAL A 168 -11.41 -10.74 -0.24
CA VAL A 168 -10.36 -11.73 0.01
C VAL A 168 -10.91 -13.15 0.18
N PRO A 169 -11.99 -13.41 0.95
CA PRO A 169 -12.57 -14.76 1.07
C PRO A 169 -12.98 -15.41 -0.24
N ASN A 170 -13.46 -14.59 -1.18
CA ASN A 170 -13.93 -15.07 -2.49
C ASN A 170 -12.87 -14.95 -3.57
N SER A 171 -11.66 -14.50 -3.22
CA SER A 171 -10.57 -14.22 -4.15
C SER A 171 -11.02 -13.38 -5.35
N GLN A 172 -11.88 -12.39 -5.10
CA GLN A 172 -12.56 -11.61 -6.15
C GLN A 172 -12.17 -10.14 -6.08
N ILE A 173 -11.94 -9.54 -7.25
CA ILE A 173 -11.72 -8.11 -7.40
C ILE A 173 -12.90 -7.52 -8.19
N ILE A 174 -13.55 -6.51 -7.62
CA ILE A 174 -14.68 -5.80 -8.22
C ILE A 174 -14.24 -4.36 -8.51
N ILE A 175 -14.48 -3.90 -9.75
CA ILE A 175 -14.19 -2.53 -10.17
C ILE A 175 -15.49 -1.74 -10.16
N ALA A 176 -15.51 -0.64 -9.41
CA ALA A 176 -16.66 0.24 -9.34
C ALA A 176 -16.99 0.82 -10.72
N SER A 177 -18.28 1.08 -10.97
CA SER A 177 -18.77 1.48 -12.29
C SER A 177 -18.06 2.71 -12.88
N HIS A 178 -17.78 3.73 -12.06
CA HIS A 178 -17.08 4.95 -12.45
C HIS A 178 -15.58 4.76 -12.73
N ALA A 179 -14.97 3.68 -12.22
CA ALA A 179 -13.53 3.43 -12.36
C ALA A 179 -13.17 2.57 -13.58
N LYS A 180 -14.15 1.88 -14.18
CA LYS A 180 -13.96 0.89 -15.26
C LYS A 180 -13.11 1.40 -16.43
N GLU A 181 -13.33 2.63 -16.89
CA GLU A 181 -12.59 3.18 -18.02
C GLU A 181 -11.10 3.37 -17.69
N SER A 182 -10.81 3.96 -16.52
CA SER A 182 -9.43 4.17 -16.05
C SER A 182 -8.71 2.87 -15.69
N MET A 183 -9.46 1.79 -15.46
CA MET A 183 -8.95 0.45 -15.15
C MET A 183 -8.97 -0.47 -16.38
N SER A 184 -9.07 0.08 -17.60
CA SER A 184 -9.05 -0.71 -18.82
C SER A 184 -7.67 -1.35 -19.05
N MET A 185 -7.68 -2.68 -19.20
CA MET A 185 -6.46 -3.46 -19.35
C MET A 185 -5.99 -3.50 -20.81
N GLY A 186 -4.67 -3.59 -20.98
CA GLY A 186 -4.01 -3.60 -22.28
C GLY A 186 -2.87 -4.60 -22.31
N LYS A 187 -2.16 -4.70 -23.43
CA LYS A 187 -1.05 -5.65 -23.59
C LYS A 187 0.03 -5.49 -22.51
N LEU A 188 0.42 -4.24 -22.22
CA LEU A 188 1.40 -3.90 -21.19
C LEU A 188 1.02 -4.48 -19.81
N HIS A 189 -0.26 -4.34 -19.43
CA HIS A 189 -0.78 -4.86 -18.17
C HIS A 189 -0.65 -6.38 -18.10
N LYS A 190 -1.00 -7.08 -19.18
CA LYS A 190 -0.89 -8.54 -19.26
C LYS A 190 0.56 -9.01 -19.10
N ASP A 191 1.50 -8.33 -19.73
CA ASP A 191 2.93 -8.68 -19.65
C ASP A 191 3.47 -8.52 -18.22
N ILE A 192 3.08 -7.45 -17.51
CA ILE A 192 3.44 -7.24 -16.10
C ILE A 192 2.78 -8.30 -15.20
N ALA A 193 1.51 -8.61 -15.44
CA ALA A 193 0.77 -9.60 -14.66
C ALA A 193 1.41 -11.00 -14.74
N LEU A 194 1.79 -11.42 -15.95
CA LEU A 194 2.47 -12.70 -16.16
C LEU A 194 3.84 -12.74 -15.46
N LEU A 195 4.58 -11.62 -15.46
CA LEU A 195 5.82 -11.51 -14.71
C LEU A 195 5.59 -11.67 -13.20
N MET A 196 4.56 -11.01 -12.65
CA MET A 196 4.22 -11.11 -11.23
C MET A 196 3.92 -12.55 -10.82
N VAL A 197 3.04 -13.23 -11.59
CA VAL A 197 2.67 -14.62 -11.32
C VAL A 197 3.87 -15.55 -11.42
N ALA A 198 4.68 -15.44 -12.48
CA ALA A 198 5.89 -16.24 -12.64
C ALA A 198 6.85 -16.08 -11.47
N LYS A 199 7.07 -14.84 -10.99
CA LYS A 199 7.93 -14.57 -9.84
C LYS A 199 7.34 -15.04 -8.51
N ALA A 200 6.02 -15.07 -8.37
CA ALA A 200 5.37 -15.62 -7.19
C ALA A 200 5.36 -17.16 -7.17
N GLU A 201 5.49 -17.83 -8.32
CA GLU A 201 5.61 -19.29 -8.42
C GLU A 201 7.05 -19.80 -8.22
N GLU A 202 8.07 -18.95 -8.44
CA GLU A 202 9.46 -19.30 -8.20
C GLU A 202 9.71 -19.69 -6.73
N GLU A 203 10.16 -20.93 -6.52
CA GLU A 203 10.57 -21.44 -5.20
C GLU A 203 11.87 -20.75 -4.76
N GLY A 204 11.93 -20.32 -3.49
CA GLY A 204 13.10 -19.66 -2.91
C GLY A 204 13.11 -18.13 -3.00
N LEU A 205 12.24 -17.50 -3.80
CA LEU A 205 12.07 -16.04 -3.76
C LEU A 205 11.24 -15.62 -2.54
N SER A 206 11.79 -14.66 -1.79
CA SER A 206 11.13 -13.97 -0.69
C SER A 206 10.24 -12.83 -1.19
N ASP A 207 9.30 -12.35 -0.36
CA ASP A 207 8.43 -11.22 -0.72
C ASP A 207 9.22 -9.97 -1.13
N ILE A 208 10.33 -9.68 -0.45
CA ILE A 208 11.17 -8.52 -0.78
C ILE A 208 11.85 -8.67 -2.14
N ASP A 209 12.18 -9.88 -2.56
CA ASP A 209 12.80 -10.11 -3.87
C ASP A 209 11.77 -9.94 -4.98
N ILE A 210 10.54 -10.43 -4.78
CA ILE A 210 9.41 -10.19 -5.68
C ILE A 210 9.12 -8.68 -5.80
N ILE A 211 9.13 -7.96 -4.67
CA ILE A 211 8.96 -6.49 -4.66
C ILE A 211 10.04 -5.80 -5.49
N LYS A 212 11.31 -6.20 -5.36
CA LYS A 212 12.40 -5.59 -6.14
C LYS A 212 12.20 -5.78 -7.65
N GLU A 213 11.77 -6.96 -8.08
CA GLU A 213 11.48 -7.24 -9.49
C GLU A 213 10.32 -6.38 -10.01
N ILE A 214 9.22 -6.30 -9.25
CA ILE A 214 8.08 -5.43 -9.60
C ILE A 214 8.50 -3.95 -9.61
N ALA A 215 9.32 -3.53 -8.66
CA ALA A 215 9.84 -2.17 -8.58
C ALA A 215 10.75 -1.84 -9.78
N ALA A 216 11.63 -2.75 -10.17
CA ALA A 216 12.46 -2.60 -11.35
C ALA A 216 11.61 -2.43 -12.62
N LYS A 217 10.56 -3.27 -12.77
CA LYS A 217 9.65 -3.15 -13.91
C LYS A 217 8.86 -1.85 -13.90
N THR A 218 8.46 -1.39 -12.72
CA THR A 218 7.79 -0.09 -12.54
C THR A 218 8.73 1.06 -12.89
N GLN A 219 10.01 0.99 -12.51
CA GLN A 219 10.99 2.01 -12.90
C GLN A 219 11.24 2.03 -14.41
N GLU A 220 11.30 0.88 -15.07
CA GLU A 220 11.35 0.82 -16.54
C GLU A 220 10.14 1.54 -17.17
N LEU A 221 8.94 1.25 -16.67
CA LEU A 221 7.71 1.89 -17.13
C LEU A 221 7.75 3.40 -16.95
N LEU A 222 8.18 3.88 -15.77
CA LEU A 222 8.29 5.30 -15.46
C LEU A 222 9.37 6.00 -16.29
N ASN A 223 10.50 5.33 -16.55
CA ASN A 223 11.56 5.87 -17.39
C ASN A 223 11.13 5.96 -18.85
N ASN A 224 10.41 4.94 -19.34
CA ASN A 224 9.78 4.97 -20.65
C ASN A 224 8.80 6.15 -20.74
N LEU A 225 7.92 6.31 -19.74
CA LEU A 225 6.99 7.44 -19.67
C LEU A 225 7.72 8.79 -19.71
N LYS A 226 8.81 8.97 -18.95
CA LYS A 226 9.61 10.20 -18.98
C LYS A 226 10.25 10.45 -20.34
N SER A 227 10.71 9.40 -21.04
CA SER A 227 11.29 9.52 -22.39
C SER A 227 10.27 9.91 -23.46
N LEU A 228 8.97 9.69 -23.20
CA LEU A 228 7.88 10.10 -24.07
C LEU A 228 7.53 11.59 -23.92
N GLY A 229 7.86 12.18 -22.77
CA GLY A 229 7.57 13.59 -22.47
C GLY A 229 8.59 14.55 -23.05
N THR A 230 8.18 15.80 -23.23
CA THR A 230 9.07 16.91 -23.57
C THR A 230 9.61 17.55 -22.30
N VAL A 231 10.90 17.89 -22.27
CA VAL A 231 11.49 18.59 -21.13
C VAL A 231 10.97 20.02 -21.13
N ASP A 232 10.27 20.39 -20.07
CA ASP A 232 9.74 21.74 -19.93
C ASP A 232 10.89 22.72 -19.60
N GLU A 233 11.16 23.67 -20.50
CA GLU A 233 12.27 24.63 -20.41
C GLU A 233 12.22 25.52 -19.15
N THR A 234 11.05 25.62 -18.50
CA THR A 234 10.83 26.45 -17.32
C THR A 234 10.96 25.71 -15.99
N SER A 235 10.74 24.39 -15.96
CA SER A 235 10.72 23.60 -14.71
C SER A 235 11.77 22.49 -14.66
N GLY A 236 12.43 22.18 -15.80
CA GLY A 236 13.40 21.10 -15.91
C GLY A 236 12.81 19.69 -15.72
N LYS A 237 11.47 19.58 -15.64
CA LYS A 237 10.76 18.31 -15.47
C LYS A 237 10.18 17.84 -16.81
N PRO A 238 10.16 16.52 -17.06
CA PRO A 238 9.46 15.96 -18.21
C PRO A 238 7.95 16.20 -18.04
N SER A 239 7.35 16.90 -19.01
CA SER A 239 5.92 17.17 -19.07
C SER A 239 5.29 16.43 -20.25
N LEU A 240 4.09 15.88 -20.05
CA LEU A 240 3.38 15.07 -21.03
C LEU A 240 1.98 15.66 -21.27
N THR A 241 1.63 15.91 -22.54
CA THR A 241 0.25 16.26 -22.93
C THR A 241 -0.42 15.07 -23.62
N LEU A 242 -1.75 15.01 -23.54
CA LEU A 242 -2.55 13.98 -24.22
C LEU A 242 -2.27 13.95 -25.73
N GLU A 243 -2.03 15.12 -26.32
CA GLU A 243 -1.72 15.28 -27.75
C GLU A 243 -0.39 14.59 -28.13
N THR A 244 0.64 14.67 -27.28
CA THR A 244 1.94 14.02 -27.52
C THR A 244 1.83 12.49 -27.56
N LEU A 245 0.88 11.92 -26.81
CA LEU A 245 0.61 10.48 -26.84
C LEU A 245 -0.25 10.07 -28.04
N LYS A 246 -1.24 10.90 -28.41
CA LYS A 246 -2.11 10.66 -29.58
C LYS A 246 -1.34 10.64 -30.89
N GLU A 247 -0.35 11.52 -31.05
CA GLU A 247 0.52 11.56 -32.23
C GLU A 247 1.28 10.26 -32.46
N ARG A 248 1.54 9.49 -31.39
CA ARG A 248 2.26 8.21 -31.46
C ARG A 248 1.37 7.02 -31.80
N LYS A 249 0.06 7.23 -32.06
CA LYS A 249 -0.91 6.19 -32.48
C LYS A 249 -0.93 4.96 -31.57
N MET A 250 -0.83 5.16 -30.25
CA MET A 250 -0.94 4.07 -29.30
C MET A 250 -2.40 3.58 -29.20
N PRO A 251 -2.65 2.32 -28.76
CA PRO A 251 -4.00 1.87 -28.45
C PRO A 251 -4.63 2.75 -27.34
N PRO A 252 -5.94 3.08 -27.41
CA PRO A 252 -6.60 4.01 -26.48
C PRO A 252 -6.43 3.63 -24.99
N ALA A 253 -6.49 2.33 -24.66
CA ALA A 253 -6.31 1.87 -23.29
C ALA A 253 -4.89 2.14 -22.75
N THR A 254 -3.86 1.98 -23.60
CA THR A 254 -2.47 2.27 -23.24
C THR A 254 -2.25 3.77 -23.09
N GLU A 255 -2.84 4.58 -23.98
CA GLU A 255 -2.77 6.04 -23.92
C GLU A 255 -3.39 6.58 -22.62
N ASN A 256 -4.63 6.19 -22.32
CA ASN A 256 -5.34 6.62 -21.11
C ASN A 256 -4.62 6.21 -19.85
N PHE A 257 -4.06 4.99 -19.82
CA PHE A 257 -3.24 4.51 -18.70
C PHE A 257 -1.97 5.35 -18.51
N LEU A 258 -1.17 5.57 -19.57
CA LEU A 258 0.07 6.33 -19.48
C LEU A 258 -0.18 7.79 -19.09
N PHE A 259 -1.25 8.40 -19.61
CA PHE A 259 -1.64 9.75 -19.22
C PHE A 259 -2.07 9.83 -17.74
N SER A 260 -2.89 8.88 -17.29
CA SER A 260 -3.32 8.81 -15.87
C SER A 260 -2.14 8.53 -14.93
N LEU A 261 -1.19 7.69 -15.38
CA LEU A 261 0.05 7.43 -14.66
C LEU A 261 0.92 8.69 -14.58
N ALA A 262 1.06 9.42 -15.68
CA ALA A 262 1.77 10.70 -15.70
C ALA A 262 1.12 11.72 -14.75
N ALA A 263 -0.21 11.81 -14.72
CA ALA A 263 -0.93 12.68 -13.79
C ALA A 263 -0.67 12.26 -12.32
N SER A 264 -0.69 10.95 -12.06
CA SER A 264 -0.45 10.39 -10.72
C SER A 264 0.98 10.65 -10.23
N GLU A 265 1.96 10.68 -11.13
CA GLU A 265 3.37 10.96 -10.83
C GLU A 265 3.73 12.46 -10.92
N GLY A 266 2.79 13.32 -11.31
CA GLY A 266 3.00 14.77 -11.43
C GLY A 266 3.78 15.21 -12.67
N PHE A 267 3.71 14.42 -13.75
CA PHE A 267 4.35 14.68 -15.06
C PHE A 267 3.39 15.31 -16.09
N VAL A 268 2.15 15.65 -15.72
CA VAL A 268 1.19 16.29 -16.64
C VAL A 268 1.19 17.80 -16.44
N LYS A 269 1.24 18.55 -17.54
CA LYS A 269 0.87 19.97 -17.57
C LYS A 269 -0.64 20.04 -17.73
N LEU A 270 -1.34 20.47 -16.68
CA LEU A 270 -2.78 20.80 -16.72
C LEU A 270 -2.99 22.11 -17.47
#